data_AF-W4QB83-F1
#
_entry.id   AF-W4QB83-F1
#
_cell.length_a   1.000
_cell.length_b   1.000
_cell.length_c   1.000
_cell.angle_alpha   90.00
_cell.angle_beta   90.00
_cell.angle_gamma   90.00
#
_symmetry.space_group_name_H-M   'P 1'
#
loop_
_entity.id
_entity.type
_entity.pdbx_description
1 polymer ?
#
loop_
_entity_poly.entity_id
_entity_poly.type
_entity_poly.pdbx_seq_one_letter_code
_entity_poly.pdbx_strand_id
1 'polypeptide(L)'
;MIELLPNEFGEYGNGNVINGNVISMMEYRNHPDDKDIEWGILHVEAYNTNISGNQIIADGMPEGYTAILVETGENNRISNNSIGVTNPSSAKIVVNDTATSTIVTDSIYENEFQNHGDNSNVNVTLPD
;
A
#
# COMPACT_ATOMS: atom_id res chain seq x y z
N MET A 1 -6.46 6.09 -8.12
CA MET A 1 -5.31 6.12 -7.20
C MET A 1 -5.62 7.07 -6.06
N ILE A 2 -5.19 6.74 -4.84
CA ILE A 2 -5.29 7.60 -3.65
C ILE A 2 -3.87 7.91 -3.22
N GLU A 3 -3.56 9.19 -2.98
CA GLU A 3 -2.21 9.62 -2.66
C GLU A 3 -2.24 10.48 -1.39
N LEU A 4 -1.36 10.16 -0.44
CA LEU A 4 -1.08 10.98 0.74
C LEU A 4 0.34 11.54 0.55
N LEU A 5 0.43 12.72 -0.08
CA LEU A 5 1.70 13.38 -0.41
C LEU A 5 1.98 14.52 0.58
N PRO A 6 3.26 14.92 0.76
CA PRO A 6 3.58 16.13 1.49
C PRO A 6 2.93 17.36 0.84
N ASN A 7 2.65 18.38 1.64
CA ASN A 7 2.16 19.65 1.13
C ASN A 7 3.28 20.45 0.42
N GLU A 8 2.96 21.63 -0.10
CA GLU A 8 3.92 22.51 -0.79
C GLU A 8 5.11 22.98 0.08
N PHE A 9 5.01 22.81 1.40
CA PHE A 9 6.07 23.12 2.37
C PHE A 9 6.91 21.89 2.75
N GLY A 10 6.62 20.72 2.18
CA GLY A 10 7.28 19.46 2.52
C GLY A 10 6.78 18.83 3.82
N GLU A 11 5.63 19.26 4.33
CA GLU A 11 5.04 18.71 5.55
C GLU A 11 4.17 17.49 5.22
N TYR A 12 4.45 16.38 5.87
CA TYR A 12 3.72 15.13 5.69
C TYR A 12 2.45 15.06 6.54
N GLY A 13 1.45 14.33 6.04
CA GLY A 13 0.26 14.02 6.81
C GLY A 13 0.57 13.16 8.05
N ASN A 14 -0.25 13.30 9.09
CA ASN A 14 -0.12 12.52 10.32
C ASN A 14 -1.49 12.10 10.86
N GLY A 15 -1.69 10.80 11.10
CA GLY A 15 -2.93 10.28 11.68
C GLY A 15 -4.08 10.13 10.66
N ASN A 16 -3.75 9.92 9.39
CA ASN A 16 -4.75 9.69 8.34
C ASN A 16 -5.45 8.33 8.54
N VAL A 17 -6.73 8.25 8.19
CA VAL A 17 -7.51 7.01 8.26
C VAL A 17 -8.19 6.75 6.92
N ILE A 18 -7.87 5.61 6.31
CA ILE A 18 -8.54 5.08 5.11
C ILE A 18 -9.18 3.77 5.52
N ASN A 19 -10.48 3.80 5.86
CA ASN A 19 -11.17 2.66 6.44
C ASN A 19 -12.52 2.36 5.79
N GLY A 20 -12.79 1.06 5.55
CA GLY A 20 -14.11 0.58 5.13
C GLY A 20 -14.51 0.95 3.70
N ASN A 21 -13.55 1.22 2.81
CA ASN A 21 -13.83 1.66 1.44
C ASN A 21 -13.78 0.49 0.44
N VAL A 22 -14.42 0.71 -0.71
CA VAL A 22 -14.13 -0.05 -1.94
C VAL A 22 -13.31 0.85 -2.87
N ILE A 23 -12.12 0.40 -3.24
CA ILE A 23 -11.19 1.11 -4.12
C ILE A 23 -10.99 0.23 -5.36
N SER A 24 -11.36 0.73 -6.53
CA SER A 24 -11.37 -0.09 -7.75
C SER A 24 -10.53 0.54 -8.87
N MET A 25 -9.69 -0.29 -9.50
CA MET A 25 -8.92 0.03 -10.69
C MET A 25 -9.21 -1.02 -11.77
N MET A 26 -10.09 -0.64 -12.71
CA MET A 26 -10.62 -1.55 -13.74
C MET A 26 -9.82 -1.54 -15.05
N GLU A 27 -8.99 -0.52 -15.28
CA GLU A 27 -8.12 -0.42 -16.45
C GLU A 27 -6.83 0.30 -16.05
N TYR A 28 -5.68 -0.33 -16.30
CA TYR A 28 -4.38 0.31 -16.16
C TYR A 28 -3.95 0.99 -17.45
N ARG A 29 -3.42 2.20 -17.32
CA ARG A 29 -2.68 2.91 -18.36
C ARG A 29 -1.49 3.59 -17.71
N ASN A 30 -0.34 3.59 -18.38
CA ASN A 30 0.82 4.34 -17.91
C ASN A 30 0.43 5.80 -17.70
N HIS A 31 0.75 6.33 -16.52
CA HIS A 31 0.54 7.74 -16.24
C HIS A 31 1.59 8.59 -16.99
N PRO A 32 1.25 9.80 -17.47
CA PRO A 32 2.21 10.69 -18.11
C PRO A 32 3.41 11.09 -17.24
N ASP A 33 3.24 11.04 -15.92
CA ASP A 33 4.26 11.42 -14.92
C ASP A 33 5.05 10.20 -14.41
N ASP A 34 5.24 9.17 -15.25
CA ASP A 34 5.99 7.95 -14.94
C ASP A 34 5.50 7.19 -13.68
N LYS A 35 4.26 7.41 -13.25
CA LYS A 35 3.60 6.61 -12.21
C LYS A 35 3.17 5.27 -12.80
N ASP A 36 4.05 4.28 -12.67
CA ASP A 36 3.88 2.94 -13.20
C ASP A 36 3.13 2.02 -12.22
N ILE A 37 3.24 0.71 -12.44
CA ILE A 37 2.59 -0.30 -11.59
C ILE A 37 3.18 -0.37 -10.16
N GLU A 38 4.38 0.19 -9.94
CA GLU A 38 5.04 0.19 -8.64
C GLU A 38 4.58 1.36 -7.77
N TRP A 39 4.04 2.42 -8.37
CA TRP A 39 3.58 3.64 -7.68
C TRP A 39 2.47 3.41 -6.64
N GLY A 40 1.77 2.28 -6.70
CA GLY A 40 0.73 1.93 -5.74
C GLY A 40 -0.67 2.41 -6.12
N ILE A 41 -1.70 1.58 -5.92
CA ILE A 41 -3.10 2.04 -5.98
C ILE A 41 -3.37 3.06 -4.87
N LEU A 42 -2.80 2.80 -3.69
CA LEU A 42 -2.64 3.73 -2.59
C LEU A 42 -1.14 4.05 -2.42
N HIS A 43 -0.78 5.32 -2.53
CA HIS A 43 0.57 5.83 -2.31
C HIS A 43 0.62 6.63 -1.01
N VAL A 44 1.52 6.29 -0.10
CA VAL A 44 1.61 6.88 1.23
C VAL A 44 2.99 7.49 1.50
N GLU A 45 3.01 8.81 1.62
CA GLU A 45 4.08 9.61 2.22
C GLU A 45 3.51 10.30 3.48
N ALA A 46 3.38 9.56 4.57
CA ALA A 46 2.73 10.05 5.78
C ALA A 46 3.10 9.23 7.03
N TYR A 47 2.83 9.79 8.21
CA TYR A 47 3.08 9.18 9.51
C TYR A 47 1.79 8.70 10.16
N ASN A 48 1.86 7.64 10.96
CA ASN A 48 0.75 7.11 11.76
C ASN A 48 -0.56 6.90 10.97
N THR A 49 -0.45 6.55 9.68
CA THR A 49 -1.61 6.31 8.82
C THR A 49 -2.19 4.93 9.12
N ASN A 50 -3.51 4.84 9.21
CA ASN A 50 -4.24 3.58 9.34
C ASN A 50 -5.03 3.29 8.06
N ILE A 51 -4.65 2.23 7.35
CA ILE A 51 -5.34 1.72 6.16
C ILE A 51 -5.94 0.37 6.53
N SER A 52 -7.26 0.32 6.73
CA SER A 52 -7.88 -0.90 7.25
C SER A 52 -9.26 -1.23 6.71
N GLY A 53 -9.58 -2.51 6.60
CA GLY A 53 -10.94 -2.94 6.25
C GLY A 53 -11.39 -2.51 4.86
N ASN A 54 -10.46 -2.22 3.94
CA ASN A 54 -10.79 -1.81 2.58
C ASN A 54 -10.84 -3.02 1.64
N GLN A 55 -11.67 -2.93 0.60
CA GLN A 55 -11.65 -3.83 -0.54
C GLN A 55 -10.97 -3.13 -1.72
N ILE A 56 -9.81 -3.63 -2.15
CA ILE A 56 -9.02 -3.11 -3.27
C ILE A 56 -9.18 -4.07 -4.45
N ILE A 57 -9.97 -3.65 -5.45
CA ILE A 57 -10.25 -4.40 -6.67
C ILE A 57 -9.30 -3.90 -7.76
N ALA A 58 -8.39 -4.75 -8.22
CA ALA A 58 -7.28 -4.37 -9.10
C ALA A 58 -7.22 -5.20 -10.38
N ASP A 59 -8.38 -5.65 -10.87
CA ASP A 59 -8.49 -6.59 -11.99
C ASP A 59 -7.92 -6.05 -13.30
N GLY A 60 -7.84 -4.72 -13.44
CA GLY A 60 -7.23 -4.06 -14.59
C GLY A 60 -5.71 -3.87 -14.49
N MET A 61 -5.09 -4.26 -13.38
CA MET A 61 -3.66 -4.08 -13.15
C MET A 61 -2.81 -5.22 -13.73
N PRO A 62 -1.63 -4.93 -14.28
CA PRO A 62 -0.66 -5.95 -14.68
C PRO A 62 -0.18 -6.80 -13.49
N GLU A 63 0.38 -7.98 -13.78
CA GLU A 63 0.96 -8.85 -12.76
C GLU A 63 2.09 -8.16 -11.97
N GLY A 64 2.11 -8.35 -10.65
CA GLY A 64 3.17 -7.83 -9.77
C GLY A 64 3.02 -6.36 -9.39
N TYR A 65 1.84 -5.78 -9.60
CA TYR A 65 1.52 -4.40 -9.22
C TYR A 65 1.61 -4.16 -7.70
N THR A 66 1.92 -2.93 -7.33
CA THR A 66 1.84 -2.48 -5.94
C THR A 66 0.40 -2.04 -5.64
N ALA A 67 -0.24 -2.69 -4.68
CA ALA A 67 -1.55 -2.28 -4.20
C ALA A 67 -1.44 -1.09 -3.24
N ILE A 68 -0.52 -1.20 -2.28
CA ILE A 68 -0.23 -0.15 -1.30
C ILE A 68 1.28 0.05 -1.27
N LEU A 69 1.72 1.26 -1.54
CA LEU A 69 3.09 1.72 -1.39
C LEU A 69 3.17 2.63 -0.17
N VAL A 70 4.03 2.29 0.79
CA VAL A 70 4.48 3.20 1.83
C VAL A 70 5.88 3.66 1.44
N GLU A 71 5.92 4.81 0.79
CA GLU A 71 7.15 5.40 0.25
C GLU A 71 8.02 5.94 1.39
N THR A 72 7.41 6.70 2.31
CA THR A 72 8.08 7.25 3.49
C THR A 72 7.14 7.38 4.70
N GLY A 73 7.72 7.63 5.88
CA GLY A 73 7.01 7.85 7.14
C GLY A 73 7.19 6.74 8.16
N GLU A 74 6.59 6.91 9.34
CA GLU A 74 6.76 6.00 10.48
C GLU A 74 5.41 5.53 11.03
N ASN A 75 5.38 4.32 11.58
CA ASN A 75 4.26 3.77 12.36
C ASN A 75 2.95 3.65 11.58
N ASN A 76 3.04 3.44 10.26
CA ASN A 76 1.87 3.16 9.44
C ASN A 76 1.33 1.75 9.74
N ARG A 77 0.00 1.60 9.71
CA ARG A 77 -0.71 0.35 9.99
C ARG A 77 -1.60 0.00 8.82
N ILE A 78 -1.36 -1.18 8.26
CA ILE A 78 -2.14 -1.72 7.15
C ILE A 78 -2.74 -3.03 7.63
N SER A 79 -4.07 -3.10 7.77
CA SER A 79 -4.72 -4.26 8.40
C SER A 79 -6.05 -4.65 7.77
N ASN A 80 -6.32 -5.95 7.64
CA ASN A 80 -7.63 -6.45 7.20
C ASN A 80 -8.09 -5.87 5.85
N ASN A 81 -7.19 -5.68 4.89
CA ASN A 81 -7.56 -5.24 3.54
C ASN A 81 -7.71 -6.45 2.61
N SER A 82 -8.80 -6.50 1.85
CA SER A 82 -9.00 -7.53 0.81
C SER A 82 -8.48 -6.98 -0.52
N ILE A 83 -7.36 -7.53 -1.01
CA ILE A 83 -6.64 -7.00 -2.18
C ILE A 83 -6.66 -8.01 -3.31
N GLY A 84 -6.89 -7.54 -4.54
CA GLY A 84 -6.80 -8.38 -5.74
C GLY A 84 -7.89 -9.45 -5.80
N VAL A 85 -9.13 -9.11 -5.45
CA VAL A 85 -10.27 -10.05 -5.29
C VAL A 85 -10.38 -11.09 -6.42
N THR A 86 -10.11 -10.72 -7.67
CA THR A 86 -10.16 -11.65 -8.82
C THR A 86 -8.81 -12.32 -9.13
N ASN A 87 -7.69 -11.64 -8.85
CA ASN A 87 -6.32 -12.13 -9.08
C ASN A 87 -5.40 -11.79 -7.87
N PRO A 88 -5.55 -12.49 -6.73
CA PRO A 88 -4.92 -12.08 -5.47
C PRO A 88 -3.39 -12.22 -5.49
N SER A 89 -2.87 -13.25 -6.17
CA SER A 89 -1.43 -13.59 -6.23
C SER A 89 -0.55 -12.58 -6.97
N SER A 90 -1.12 -11.48 -7.48
CA SER A 90 -0.40 -10.46 -8.24
C SER A 90 -0.21 -9.16 -7.45
N ALA A 91 -0.83 -9.03 -6.27
CA ALA A 91 -0.77 -7.83 -5.46
C ALA A 91 0.49 -7.79 -4.60
N LYS A 92 1.07 -6.60 -4.42
CA LYS A 92 2.12 -6.37 -3.44
C LYS A 92 1.75 -5.27 -2.46
N ILE A 93 2.21 -5.40 -1.22
CA ILE A 93 2.40 -4.24 -0.33
C ILE A 93 3.89 -3.99 -0.22
N VAL A 94 4.30 -2.80 -0.64
CA VAL A 94 5.70 -2.38 -0.66
C VAL A 94 5.89 -1.29 0.38
N VAL A 95 6.90 -1.46 1.21
CA VAL A 95 7.36 -0.48 2.19
C VAL A 95 8.81 -0.19 1.89
N ASN A 96 9.11 1.02 1.42
CA ASN A 96 10.46 1.43 1.05
C ASN A 96 11.35 1.61 2.28
N ASP A 97 12.65 1.64 2.05
CA ASP A 97 13.70 1.76 3.07
C ASP A 97 13.72 3.13 3.78
N THR A 98 13.02 4.14 3.25
CA THR A 98 12.83 5.43 3.93
C THR A 98 11.65 5.43 4.92
N ALA A 99 10.79 4.42 4.86
CA ALA A 99 9.72 4.22 5.82
C ALA A 99 10.16 3.25 6.92
N THR A 100 9.69 3.44 8.16
CA THR A 100 10.07 2.57 9.28
C THR A 100 8.87 2.21 10.16
N SER A 101 8.97 1.09 10.89
CA SER A 101 7.96 0.62 11.84
C SER A 101 6.55 0.45 11.26
N THR A 102 6.43 0.20 9.95
CA THR A 102 5.15 -0.13 9.31
C THR A 102 4.77 -1.56 9.65
N ILE A 103 3.52 -1.77 10.05
CA ILE A 103 3.01 -3.11 10.36
C ILE A 103 1.85 -3.44 9.43
N VAL A 104 2.04 -4.51 8.67
CA VAL A 104 1.03 -5.14 7.82
C VAL A 104 0.47 -6.36 8.53
N THR A 105 -0.85 -6.52 8.55
CA THR A 105 -1.56 -7.66 9.15
C THR A 105 -2.74 -8.04 8.27
N ASP A 106 -3.05 -9.33 8.13
CA ASP A 106 -4.31 -9.82 7.53
C ASP A 106 -4.68 -9.15 6.19
N SER A 107 -3.69 -8.81 5.35
CA SER A 107 -3.92 -8.05 4.11
C SER A 107 -3.31 -8.70 2.86
N ILE A 108 -2.19 -9.41 3.01
CA ILE A 108 -1.46 -10.10 1.94
C ILE A 108 -0.73 -11.33 2.50
N TYR A 109 -0.28 -12.22 1.62
CA TYR A 109 0.62 -13.32 1.97
C TYR A 109 2.08 -12.84 2.12
N GLU A 110 2.93 -13.64 2.75
CA GLU A 110 4.32 -13.24 3.04
C GLU A 110 5.14 -12.95 1.78
N ASN A 111 4.97 -13.76 0.73
CA ASN A 111 5.68 -13.59 -0.54
C ASN A 111 5.25 -12.35 -1.34
N GLU A 112 4.22 -11.64 -0.88
CA GLU A 112 3.65 -10.44 -1.49
C GLU A 112 4.10 -9.16 -0.76
N PHE A 113 4.83 -9.30 0.36
CA PHE A 113 5.34 -8.19 1.15
C PHE A 113 6.79 -7.87 0.77
N GLN A 114 7.11 -6.58 0.68
CA GLN A 114 8.46 -6.10 0.42
C GLN A 114 8.80 -4.97 1.40
N ASN A 115 9.88 -5.12 2.15
CA ASN A 115 10.33 -4.14 3.15
C ASN A 115 11.67 -3.45 2.82
N HIS A 116 12.23 -3.75 1.65
CA HIS A 116 13.48 -3.19 1.11
C HIS A 116 14.66 -3.20 2.10
N GLY A 117 14.69 -4.17 3.01
CA GLY A 117 15.79 -4.38 3.96
C GLY A 117 15.64 -3.69 5.31
N ASP A 118 14.58 -2.90 5.55
CA ASP A 118 14.28 -2.39 6.89
C ASP A 118 13.43 -3.41 7.68
N ASN A 119 14.08 -4.06 8.65
CA ASN A 119 13.48 -5.11 9.47
C ASN A 119 12.45 -4.59 10.50
N SER A 120 12.32 -3.27 10.68
CA SER A 120 11.24 -2.69 11.50
C SER A 120 9.89 -2.74 10.78
N ASN A 121 9.91 -2.78 9.44
CA ASN A 121 8.73 -2.98 8.62
C ASN A 121 8.45 -4.48 8.53
N VAL A 122 7.28 -4.87 9.05
CA VAL A 122 6.95 -6.29 9.19
C VAL A 122 5.56 -6.57 8.64
N ASN A 123 5.45 -7.73 8.00
CA ASN A 123 4.19 -8.39 7.74
C ASN A 123 3.98 -9.46 8.80
N VAL A 124 2.88 -9.36 9.53
CA VAL A 124 2.41 -10.39 10.44
C VAL A 124 1.35 -11.16 9.67
N THR A 125 1.77 -12.28 9.11
CA THR A 125 0.96 -13.08 8.20
C THR A 125 -0.24 -13.70 8.91
N LEU A 126 -1.28 -14.00 8.12
CA LEU A 126 -2.35 -14.89 8.55
C LEU A 126 -1.74 -16.21 9.04
N PRO A 127 -2.25 -16.81 10.13
CA PRO A 127 -1.88 -18.17 10.50
C PRO A 127 -2.28 -19.14 9.37
N ASP A 128 -1.45 -20.17 9.18
CA ASP A 128 -1.70 -21.27 8.22
C ASP A 128 -3.07 -21.94 8.39
#